data_AF-C5LLR8-F1
#
_entry.id   AF-C5LLR8-F1
#
_cell.length_a   1.000
_cell.length_b   1.000
_cell.length_c   1.000
_cell.angle_alpha   90.00
_cell.angle_beta   90.00
_cell.angle_gamma   90.00
#
_symmetry.space_group_name_H-M   'P 1'
#
loop_
_entity.id
_entity.type
_entity.pdbx_description
1 polymer ?
#
loop_
_entity_poly.entity_id
_entity_poly.type
_entity_poly.pdbx_seq_one_letter_code
_entity_poly.pdbx_strand_id
1 'polypeptide(L)'
;MLFRSYENRPMPDDLCCSEGTYVPPNPIPSSAARKSPYPQRPVSDMEWMFQKLSLDTLMFIFYYRPGTYAQYLAARELKRMSWRFHSRYGTWFKRHSEPSVVNPKYEYGTYVYFDCYADEWAQKIKKDFQFDYCHLEDELPVAARREENRH
;
A
#
# COMPACT_ATOMS: atom_id res chain seq x y z
N MET A 1 -9.85 -26.75 39.03
CA MET A 1 -9.39 -25.47 38.41
C MET A 1 -8.11 -25.62 37.58
N LEU A 2 -7.23 -26.59 37.86
CA LEU A 2 -6.03 -26.85 37.05
C LEU A 2 -6.30 -27.37 35.63
N PHE A 3 -7.37 -28.16 35.44
CA PHE A 3 -7.71 -28.76 34.14
C PHE A 3 -8.09 -27.71 33.09
N ARG A 4 -8.95 -26.73 33.45
CA ARG A 4 -9.31 -25.60 32.58
C ARG A 4 -8.12 -24.70 32.23
N SER A 5 -7.12 -24.60 33.12
CA SER A 5 -5.90 -23.82 32.86
C SER A 5 -4.90 -24.56 31.96
N TYR A 6 -4.98 -25.90 31.89
CA TYR A 6 -4.20 -26.72 30.97
C TYR A 6 -4.82 -26.73 29.57
N GLU A 7 -6.15 -26.78 29.48
CA GLU A 7 -6.90 -26.66 28.21
C GLU A 7 -6.78 -25.25 27.59
N ASN A 8 -6.67 -24.20 28.41
CA ASN A 8 -6.46 -22.82 27.97
C ASN A 8 -5.01 -22.35 28.16
N ARG A 9 -4.02 -23.23 27.91
CA ARG A 9 -2.63 -22.78 27.92
C ARG A 9 -2.43 -21.81 26.74
N PRO A 10 -1.90 -20.59 26.96
CA PRO A 10 -1.64 -19.67 25.87
C PRO A 10 -0.68 -20.33 24.88
N MET A 11 -1.11 -20.43 23.62
CA MET A 11 -0.32 -20.91 22.51
C MET A 11 0.81 -19.91 22.23
N PRO A 12 1.91 -20.33 21.58
CA PRO A 12 2.96 -19.42 21.12
C PRO A 12 2.41 -18.24 20.29
N ASP A 13 1.24 -18.44 19.68
CA ASP A 13 0.50 -17.47 18.88
C ASP A 13 -0.24 -16.40 19.70
N ASP A 14 -0.49 -16.64 20.99
CA ASP A 14 -1.31 -15.76 21.84
C ASP A 14 -0.52 -14.55 22.40
N LEU A 15 0.82 -14.56 22.31
CA LEU A 15 1.65 -13.57 23.01
C LEU A 15 2.28 -12.49 22.14
N CYS A 16 2.35 -12.64 20.83
CA CYS A 16 2.80 -11.60 19.91
C CYS A 16 2.63 -12.14 18.51
N CYS A 17 1.88 -11.43 17.64
CA CYS A 17 2.03 -11.41 16.19
C CYS A 17 2.88 -12.56 15.60
N SER A 18 2.47 -13.81 15.81
CA SER A 18 3.19 -14.93 15.23
C SER A 18 2.74 -14.97 13.79
N GLU A 19 3.68 -15.21 12.89
CA GLU A 19 3.44 -15.32 11.47
C GLU A 19 2.32 -16.34 11.21
N GLY A 20 1.07 -15.84 11.16
CA GLY A 20 -0.08 -16.66 10.87
C GLY A 20 0.21 -17.40 9.59
N THR A 21 0.13 -18.72 9.64
CA THR A 21 0.29 -19.55 8.44
C THR A 21 -0.68 -19.00 7.41
N TYR A 22 -0.15 -18.37 6.36
CA TYR A 22 -0.95 -17.72 5.35
C TYR A 22 -1.94 -18.74 4.78
N VAL A 23 -3.24 -18.50 5.02
CA VAL A 23 -4.31 -19.27 4.40
C VAL A 23 -4.78 -18.47 3.20
N PRO A 24 -4.56 -18.94 1.95
CA PRO A 24 -5.06 -18.23 0.79
C PRO A 24 -6.59 -18.16 0.83
N PRO A 25 -7.21 -17.05 0.39
CA PRO A 25 -8.67 -16.91 0.35
C PRO A 25 -9.37 -18.03 -0.45
N ASN A 26 -8.67 -18.65 -1.39
CA ASN A 26 -9.15 -19.79 -2.17
C ASN A 26 -8.11 -20.94 -2.12
N PRO A 27 -8.18 -21.83 -1.11
CA PRO A 27 -7.24 -22.94 -0.96
C PRO A 27 -7.54 -24.07 -1.94
N ILE A 28 -6.51 -24.58 -2.62
CA ILE A 28 -6.60 -25.83 -3.39
C ILE A 28 -6.50 -27.06 -2.46
N PRO A 29 -7.04 -28.23 -2.84
CA PRO A 29 -6.98 -29.44 -2.04
C PRO A 29 -5.57 -29.78 -1.55
N SER A 30 -5.44 -30.12 -0.27
CA SER A 30 -4.15 -30.24 0.44
C SER A 30 -3.19 -31.30 -0.12
N SER A 31 -3.70 -32.28 -0.88
CA SER A 31 -2.88 -33.31 -1.55
C SER A 31 -2.13 -32.75 -2.77
N ALA A 32 -2.71 -31.78 -3.48
CA ALA A 32 -2.08 -31.07 -4.58
C ALA A 32 -1.13 -29.97 -4.06
N ALA A 33 -1.51 -29.27 -2.99
CA ALA A 33 -0.66 -28.24 -2.37
C ALA A 33 0.64 -28.81 -1.78
N ARG A 34 0.59 -29.95 -1.06
CA ARG A 34 1.78 -30.55 -0.41
C ARG A 34 2.84 -31.07 -1.38
N LYS A 35 2.47 -31.39 -2.63
CA LYS A 35 3.40 -31.85 -3.68
C LYS A 35 3.77 -30.76 -4.66
N SER A 36 3.32 -29.53 -4.42
CA SER A 36 3.55 -28.41 -5.33
C SER A 36 5.01 -27.97 -5.27
N PRO A 37 5.68 -27.78 -6.43
CA PRO A 37 7.01 -27.19 -6.47
C PRO A 37 6.99 -25.66 -6.22
N TYR A 38 5.81 -25.06 -6.09
CA TYR A 38 5.65 -23.61 -5.91
C TYR A 38 5.70 -23.20 -4.43
N PRO A 39 6.14 -21.96 -4.12
CA PRO A 39 6.20 -21.46 -2.76
C PRO A 39 4.83 -21.46 -2.09
N GLN A 40 4.76 -22.03 -0.88
CA GLN A 40 3.52 -22.18 -0.12
C GLN A 40 3.25 -21.00 0.83
N ARG A 41 4.25 -20.14 1.05
CA ARG A 41 4.17 -18.97 1.93
C ARG A 41 4.43 -17.69 1.13
N PRO A 42 3.72 -16.59 1.44
CA PRO A 42 3.98 -15.30 0.82
C PRO A 42 5.37 -14.81 1.23
N VAL A 43 5.98 -14.02 0.35
CA VAL A 43 7.21 -13.29 0.68
C VAL A 43 6.84 -12.21 1.71
N SER A 44 7.63 -12.09 2.77
CA SER A 44 7.43 -11.07 3.81
C SER A 44 7.48 -9.66 3.22
N ASP A 45 6.65 -8.73 3.71
CA ASP A 45 6.61 -7.35 3.21
C ASP A 45 7.85 -6.54 3.69
N MET A 46 8.98 -6.70 2.99
CA MET A 46 10.23 -5.98 3.30
C MET A 46 10.34 -4.67 2.52
N GLU A 47 10.66 -3.57 3.19
CA GLU A 47 10.75 -2.21 2.64
C GLU A 47 11.64 -2.10 1.40
N TRP A 48 12.84 -2.68 1.43
CA TRP A 48 13.79 -2.61 0.32
C TRP A 48 13.29 -3.29 -0.97
N MET A 49 12.34 -4.23 -0.87
CA MET A 49 11.79 -4.89 -2.05
C MET A 49 10.85 -3.99 -2.83
N PHE A 50 10.10 -3.12 -2.14
CA PHE A 50 9.14 -2.22 -2.78
C PHE A 50 9.84 -1.23 -3.72
N GLN A 51 11.10 -0.86 -3.43
CA GLN A 51 11.92 -0.04 -4.32
C GLN A 51 12.25 -0.70 -5.67
N LYS A 52 12.18 -2.04 -5.73
CA LYS A 52 12.46 -2.84 -6.93
C LYS A 52 11.20 -3.15 -7.73
N LEU A 53 10.01 -2.86 -7.17
CA LEU A 53 8.74 -3.14 -7.83
C LEU A 53 8.47 -2.12 -8.95
N SER A 54 7.75 -2.57 -9.97
CA SER A 54 7.28 -1.68 -11.04
C SER A 54 6.16 -0.78 -10.53
N LEU A 55 5.94 0.34 -11.22
CA LEU A 55 4.81 1.23 -10.94
C LEU A 55 3.48 0.49 -10.93
N ASP A 56 3.29 -0.39 -11.91
CA ASP A 56 2.09 -1.22 -12.06
C ASP A 56 1.80 -2.06 -10.81
N THR A 57 2.83 -2.74 -10.29
CA THR A 57 2.71 -3.55 -9.07
C THR A 57 2.45 -2.70 -7.84
N LEU A 58 3.08 -1.52 -7.74
CA LEU A 58 2.84 -0.60 -6.62
C LEU A 58 1.40 -0.07 -6.62
N MET A 59 0.86 0.29 -7.79
CA MET A 59 -0.55 0.67 -7.94
C MET A 59 -1.47 -0.50 -7.59
N PHE A 60 -1.15 -1.70 -8.07
CA PHE A 60 -1.92 -2.90 -7.76
C PHE A 60 -2.01 -3.15 -6.25
N ILE A 61 -0.88 -3.13 -5.55
CA ILE A 61 -0.85 -3.30 -4.09
C ILE A 61 -1.68 -2.21 -3.40
N PHE A 62 -1.59 -0.97 -3.87
CA PHE A 62 -2.29 0.16 -3.27
C PHE A 62 -3.83 0.01 -3.35
N TYR A 63 -4.36 -0.40 -4.50
CA TYR A 63 -5.81 -0.51 -4.71
C TYR A 63 -6.40 -1.84 -4.22
N TYR A 64 -5.67 -2.95 -4.34
CA TYR A 64 -6.20 -4.29 -4.03
C TYR A 64 -5.85 -4.81 -2.63
N ARG A 65 -4.96 -4.15 -1.88
CA ARG A 65 -4.66 -4.50 -0.47
C ARG A 65 -4.88 -3.35 0.51
N PRO A 66 -6.08 -2.73 0.55
CA PRO A 66 -6.33 -1.60 1.44
C PRO A 66 -6.19 -1.97 2.92
N GLY A 67 -5.67 -1.05 3.72
CA GLY A 67 -5.51 -1.21 5.17
C GLY A 67 -4.33 -2.09 5.61
N THR A 68 -3.49 -2.54 4.67
CA THR A 68 -2.33 -3.39 4.98
C THR A 68 -1.03 -2.59 5.06
N TYR A 69 -0.03 -3.13 5.77
CA TYR A 69 1.31 -2.52 5.80
C TYR A 69 1.93 -2.41 4.39
N ALA A 70 1.65 -3.36 3.51
CA ALA A 70 2.06 -3.29 2.11
C ALA A 70 1.48 -2.09 1.34
N GLN A 71 0.24 -1.68 1.62
CA GLN A 71 -0.33 -0.48 1.02
C GLN A 71 0.47 0.76 1.45
N TYR A 72 0.85 0.85 2.72
CA TYR A 72 1.70 1.92 3.22
C TYR A 72 3.07 1.93 2.52
N LEU A 73 3.74 0.78 2.42
CA LEU A 73 5.02 0.65 1.73
C LEU A 73 4.91 1.05 0.25
N ALA A 74 3.85 0.62 -0.44
CA ALA A 74 3.59 0.98 -1.83
C ALA A 74 3.35 2.49 -2.00
N ALA A 75 2.50 3.08 -1.16
CA ALA A 75 2.23 4.52 -1.18
C ALA A 75 3.49 5.35 -0.91
N ARG A 76 4.37 4.90 -0.01
CA ARG A 76 5.64 5.56 0.27
C ARG A 76 6.57 5.54 -0.94
N GLU A 77 6.70 4.41 -1.63
CA GLU A 77 7.49 4.32 -2.87
C GLU A 77 6.90 5.16 -4.01
N LEU A 78 5.57 5.20 -4.15
CA LEU A 78 4.90 6.08 -5.10
C LEU A 78 5.23 7.56 -4.84
N LYS A 79 5.17 8.00 -3.57
CA LYS A 79 5.58 9.35 -3.17
C LYS A 79 7.05 9.62 -3.49
N ARG A 80 7.96 8.66 -3.25
CA ARG A 80 9.39 8.76 -3.62
C ARG A 80 9.60 8.94 -5.13
N MET A 81 8.73 8.37 -5.95
CA MET A 81 8.72 8.53 -7.41
C MET A 81 7.99 9.78 -7.92
N SER A 82 7.66 10.71 -7.01
CA SER A 82 6.94 11.96 -7.25
C SER A 82 5.47 11.78 -7.69
N TRP A 83 4.84 10.67 -7.30
CA TRP A 83 3.39 10.52 -7.43
C TRP A 83 2.67 11.14 -6.24
N ARG A 84 1.54 11.79 -6.51
CA ARG A 84 0.70 12.52 -5.57
C ARG A 84 -0.71 11.96 -5.60
N PHE A 85 -1.23 11.52 -4.46
CA PHE A 85 -2.58 10.99 -4.39
C PHE A 85 -3.61 12.13 -4.29
N HIS A 86 -4.66 12.06 -5.10
CA HIS A 86 -5.74 13.02 -5.14
C HIS A 86 -6.99 12.41 -4.52
N SER A 87 -7.34 12.82 -3.30
CA SER A 87 -8.40 12.17 -2.50
C SER A 87 -9.77 12.16 -3.17
N ARG A 88 -10.15 13.25 -3.87
CA ARG A 88 -11.42 13.33 -4.61
C ARG A 88 -11.54 12.36 -5.78
N TYR A 89 -10.47 12.16 -6.55
CA TYR A 89 -10.48 11.25 -7.70
C TYR A 89 -10.09 9.82 -7.32
N GLY A 90 -9.57 9.62 -6.11
CA GLY A 90 -9.09 8.32 -5.67
C GLY A 90 -7.95 7.80 -6.50
N THR A 91 -7.12 8.67 -7.12
CA THR A 91 -6.00 8.23 -7.96
C THR A 91 -4.74 9.07 -7.81
N TRP A 92 -3.64 8.55 -8.33
CA TRP A 92 -2.31 9.12 -8.30
C TRP A 92 -2.01 9.94 -9.56
N PHE A 93 -1.42 11.12 -9.35
CA PHE A 93 -0.99 12.06 -10.37
C PHE A 93 0.51 12.32 -10.26
N LYS A 94 1.14 12.60 -11.40
CA LYS A 94 2.53 13.03 -11.51
C LYS A 94 2.63 14.14 -12.54
N ARG A 95 3.45 15.16 -12.27
CA ARG A 95 3.71 16.25 -13.23
C ARG A 95 4.33 15.68 -14.50
N HIS A 96 3.70 15.92 -15.66
CA HIS A 96 4.27 15.54 -16.96
C HIS A 96 5.25 16.62 -17.46
N SER A 97 4.92 17.88 -17.19
CA SER A 97 5.72 19.06 -17.46
C SER A 97 5.70 19.98 -16.25
N GLU A 98 6.51 21.04 -16.27
CA GLU A 98 6.39 22.12 -15.30
C GLU A 98 4.96 22.73 -15.39
N PRO A 99 4.27 22.92 -14.25
CA PRO A 99 2.92 23.50 -14.25
C PRO A 99 2.95 24.94 -14.75
N SER A 100 1.97 25.31 -15.56
CA SER A 100 1.85 26.66 -16.13
C SER A 100 1.48 27.70 -15.07
N VAL A 101 0.76 27.28 -14.02
CA VAL A 101 0.42 28.15 -12.88
C VAL A 101 0.62 27.37 -11.59
N VAL A 102 1.27 27.98 -10.61
CA VAL A 102 1.40 27.46 -9.24
C VAL A 102 0.97 28.54 -8.27
N ASN A 103 -0.12 28.29 -7.57
CA ASN A 103 -0.64 29.16 -6.52
C ASN A 103 -0.70 28.39 -5.21
N PRO A 104 -0.81 29.07 -4.03
CA PRO A 104 -0.91 28.38 -2.74
C PRO A 104 -2.15 27.47 -2.58
N LYS A 105 -3.14 27.58 -3.48
CA LYS A 105 -4.38 26.79 -3.43
C LYS A 105 -4.41 25.63 -4.43
N TYR A 106 -3.77 25.81 -5.57
CA TYR A 106 -3.83 24.85 -6.68
C TYR A 106 -2.62 25.01 -7.59
N GLU A 107 -2.36 23.98 -8.37
CA GLU A 107 -1.46 24.00 -9.52
C GLU A 107 -2.24 23.66 -10.79
N TYR A 108 -1.85 24.26 -11.92
CA TYR A 108 -2.48 24.04 -13.22
C TYR A 108 -1.43 23.65 -14.24
N GLY A 109 -1.65 22.55 -14.96
CA GLY A 109 -0.71 22.07 -15.97
C GLY A 109 -1.07 20.73 -16.58
N THR A 110 -0.06 20.08 -17.16
CA THR A 110 -0.20 18.74 -17.74
C THR A 110 0.29 17.67 -16.77
N TYR A 111 -0.55 16.69 -16.50
CA TYR A 111 -0.29 15.60 -15.56
C TYR A 111 -0.37 14.25 -16.26
N VAL A 112 0.42 13.31 -15.77
CA VAL A 112 0.18 11.88 -15.96
C VAL A 112 -0.62 11.39 -14.76
N TYR A 113 -1.66 10.62 -14.97
CA TYR A 113 -2.40 9.95 -13.90
C TYR A 113 -2.55 8.47 -14.20
N PHE A 114 -2.79 7.69 -13.16
CA PHE A 114 -3.06 6.27 -13.29
C PHE A 114 -4.57 6.03 -13.37
N ASP A 115 -5.04 5.36 -14.42
CA ASP A 115 -6.45 5.04 -14.55
C ASP A 115 -6.69 3.64 -13.96
N CYS A 116 -7.22 3.59 -12.74
CA CYS A 116 -7.51 2.33 -12.03
C CYS A 116 -8.98 1.91 -12.12
N TYR A 117 -9.86 2.77 -12.67
CA TYR A 117 -11.32 2.56 -12.71
C TYR A 117 -11.89 2.47 -14.12
N ALA A 118 -11.22 3.00 -15.15
CA ALA A 118 -11.65 2.76 -16.53
C ALA A 118 -11.19 1.38 -17.04
N ASP A 119 -11.67 1.00 -18.22
CA ASP A 119 -11.35 -0.27 -18.91
C ASP A 119 -9.85 -0.49 -19.21
N GLU A 120 -9.00 0.51 -18.95
CA GLU A 120 -7.57 0.48 -19.22
C GLU A 120 -6.78 0.71 -17.93
N TRP A 121 -6.20 -0.35 -17.37
CA TRP A 121 -5.21 -0.29 -16.29
C TRP A 121 -3.89 0.29 -16.83
N ALA A 122 -3.85 1.63 -16.96
CA ALA A 122 -2.81 2.31 -17.73
C ALA A 122 -2.53 3.74 -17.23
N GLN A 123 -1.35 4.24 -17.60
CA GLN A 123 -0.99 5.66 -17.42
C GLN A 123 -1.60 6.49 -18.54
N LYS A 124 -2.28 7.58 -18.19
CA LYS A 124 -2.91 8.50 -19.13
C LYS A 124 -2.40 9.92 -18.92
N ILE A 125 -2.35 10.70 -20.00
CA ILE A 125 -1.97 12.11 -19.94
C ILE A 125 -3.24 12.96 -19.91
N LYS A 126 -3.34 13.82 -18.90
CA LYS A 126 -4.35 14.86 -18.77
C LYS A 126 -3.70 16.22 -18.97
N LYS A 127 -4.05 16.88 -20.06
CA LYS A 127 -3.69 18.29 -20.31
C LYS A 127 -4.66 19.20 -19.55
N ASP A 128 -4.22 20.42 -19.27
CA ASP A 128 -5.09 21.49 -18.76
C ASP A 128 -5.84 21.12 -17.47
N PHE A 129 -5.13 20.44 -16.56
CA PHE A 129 -5.70 19.96 -15.31
C PHE A 129 -5.34 20.91 -14.16
N GLN A 130 -6.37 21.28 -13.38
CA GLN A 130 -6.22 21.96 -12.11
C GLN A 130 -6.16 20.92 -10.99
N PHE A 131 -5.04 20.86 -10.29
CA PHE A 131 -4.84 20.07 -9.09
C PHE A 131 -5.02 20.99 -7.87
N ASP A 132 -6.14 20.86 -7.17
CA ASP A 132 -6.40 21.61 -5.94
C ASP A 132 -5.69 20.96 -4.74
N TYR A 133 -4.89 21.74 -4.00
CA TYR A 133 -4.13 21.22 -2.87
C TYR A 133 -5.00 20.82 -1.68
N CYS A 134 -6.25 21.26 -1.60
CA CYS A 134 -7.19 20.75 -0.61
C CYS A 134 -7.51 19.25 -0.78
N HIS A 135 -7.20 18.68 -1.94
CA HIS A 135 -7.33 17.26 -2.24
C HIS A 135 -5.98 16.52 -2.26
N LEU A 136 -4.88 17.21 -1.94
CA LEU A 136 -3.57 16.61 -1.77
C LEU A 136 -3.48 15.95 -0.39
N GLU A 137 -3.22 14.65 -0.34
CA GLU A 137 -2.92 13.97 0.93
C GLU A 137 -1.46 14.24 1.34
N ASP A 138 -1.28 15.32 2.12
CA ASP A 138 -0.02 15.71 2.73
C ASP A 138 0.32 14.75 3.89
N GLU A 139 1.28 13.87 3.60
CA GLU A 139 1.92 12.94 4.54
C GLU A 139 1.03 11.86 5.18
N LEU A 140 1.44 10.60 4.99
CA LEU A 140 0.91 9.52 5.82
C LEU A 140 1.36 9.83 7.25
N PRO A 141 0.47 9.82 8.26
CA PRO A 141 0.86 10.13 9.62
C PRO A 141 2.05 9.23 9.98
N VAL A 142 3.22 9.84 10.12
CA VAL A 142 4.40 9.17 10.65
C VAL A 142 3.96 8.76 12.04
N ALA A 143 3.73 7.46 12.24
CA ALA A 143 3.32 6.91 13.53
C ALA A 143 4.18 7.59 14.58
N ALA A 144 3.55 8.43 15.41
CA ALA A 144 4.25 9.31 16.33
C ALA A 144 5.28 8.46 17.05
N ARG A 145 6.56 8.76 16.82
CA ARG A 145 7.63 8.21 17.64
C ARG A 145 7.21 8.59 19.04
N ARG A 146 6.79 7.60 19.83
CA ARG A 146 6.56 7.78 21.26
C ARG A 146 7.90 8.22 21.80
N GLU A 147 8.10 9.53 21.88
CA GLU A 147 9.10 10.13 22.74
C GLU A 147 8.64 9.77 24.15
N GLU A 148 9.08 8.59 24.58
CA GLU A 148 8.95 8.16 25.95
C GLU A 148 9.84 9.10 26.75
N ASN A 149 9.20 10.12 27.31
CA ASN A 149 9.71 10.98 28.35
C ASN A 149 10.33 10.09 29.44
N ARG A 150 11.65 9.91 29.37
CA ARG A 150 12.45 9.49 30.51
C ARG A 150 12.58 10.71 31.42
N HIS A 151 11.68 10.80 32.41
CA HIS A 151 11.92 11.54 33.65
C HIS A 151 12.29 10.51 34.71
#